data_AF-A0A315QVU8-F1
#
_entry.id   AF-A0A315QVU8-F1
#
_cell.length_a   1.000
_cell.length_b   1.000
_cell.length_c   1.000
_cell.angle_alpha   90.00
_cell.angle_beta   90.00
_cell.angle_gamma   90.00
#
_symmetry.space_group_name_H-M   'P 1'
#
loop_
_entity.id
_entity.type
_entity.pdbx_description
1 polymer ?
#
loop_
_entity_poly.entity_id
_entity_poly.type
_entity_poly.pdbx_seq_one_letter_code
_entity_poly.pdbx_strand_id
1 'polypeptide(L)'
;DDLISSVQVEKSFPSTIHVVIEERKAVAWLKNNDQKLIFSADGIILGEVDLNEELAVPQFENFPYYFNNNKLELPHFTDDIIKVLNNLDFNFLAKIKKVNYQDDIYKLYLKQGGGVNLGSNNELEEKFAILNSILKNNQDNEIDYINLQVTKHPVIKLK
;
A
#
# COMPACT_ATOMS: atom_id res chain seq x y z
N ASP A 1 18.10 -5.95 12.51
CA ASP A 1 16.87 -5.57 11.80
C ASP A 1 16.11 -4.52 12.59
N ASP A 2 15.84 -3.39 11.95
CA ASP A 2 15.11 -2.27 12.56
C ASP A 2 13.59 -2.49 12.35
N LEU A 3 13.04 -3.45 13.10
CA LEU A 3 11.63 -3.86 12.97
C LEU A 3 10.69 -3.04 13.87
N ILE A 4 11.21 -2.21 14.77
CA ILE A 4 10.41 -1.46 15.74
C ILE A 4 10.19 -0.02 15.26
N SER A 5 8.95 0.34 14.93
CA SER A 5 8.60 1.70 14.52
C SER A 5 8.48 2.67 15.70
N SER A 6 8.00 2.19 16.85
CA SER A 6 7.88 3.02 18.05
C SER A 6 7.92 2.19 19.34
N VAL A 7 8.39 2.80 20.42
CA VAL A 7 8.35 2.24 21.78
C VAL A 7 7.82 3.30 22.73
N GLN A 8 6.71 3.01 23.41
CA GLN A 8 6.15 3.84 24.48
C GLN A 8 6.25 3.09 25.80
N VAL A 9 6.84 3.73 26.81
CA VAL A 9 7.01 3.17 28.14
C VAL A 9 6.26 4.04 29.14
N GLU A 10 5.25 3.48 29.78
CA GLU A 10 4.46 4.14 30.80
C GLU A 10 4.63 3.45 32.15
N LYS A 11 4.73 4.23 33.23
CA LYS A 11 4.82 3.72 34.59
C LYS A 11 3.47 3.90 35.29
N SER A 12 2.87 2.79 35.70
CA SER A 12 1.65 2.76 36.51
C SER A 12 2.00 2.33 37.93
N PHE A 13 1.62 3.14 38.93
CA PHE A 13 1.87 2.85 40.33
C PHE A 13 0.96 1.72 40.87
N PRO A 14 1.41 0.93 41.87
CA PRO A 14 2.70 1.06 42.55
C PRO A 14 3.90 0.44 41.79
N SER A 15 3.70 -0.52 40.87
CA SER A 15 4.83 -1.31 40.32
C SER A 15 4.64 -1.90 38.92
N THR A 16 3.85 -1.29 38.04
CA THR A 16 3.62 -1.82 36.68
C THR A 16 4.30 -0.93 35.63
N ILE A 17 5.09 -1.54 34.75
CA ILE A 17 5.61 -0.89 33.55
C ILE A 17 4.76 -1.38 32.38
N HIS A 18 4.11 -0.46 31.68
CA HIS A 18 3.41 -0.72 30.44
C HIS A 18 4.36 -0.37 29.30
N VAL A 19 4.78 -1.37 28.53
CA VAL A 19 5.56 -1.17 27.31
C VAL A 19 4.65 -1.45 26.12
N VAL A 20 4.45 -0.45 25.26
CA VAL A 20 3.78 -0.60 23.97
C VAL A 20 4.86 -0.55 22.90
N ILE A 21 4.95 -1.62 22.11
CA ILE A 21 5.87 -1.74 20.98
C ILE A 21 5.02 -1.75 19.71
N GLU A 22 5.30 -0.84 18.80
CA GLU A 22 4.74 -0.90 17.44
C GLU A 22 5.80 -1.43 16.49
N GLU A 23 5.45 -2.48 15.75
CA GLU A 23 6.32 -3.06 14.73
C GLU A 23 6.04 -2.44 13.37
N ARG A 24 7.11 -2.24 12.59
CA ARG A 24 7.02 -1.85 11.19
C ARG A 24 6.35 -2.97 10.41
N LYS A 25 5.34 -2.58 9.62
CA LYS A 25 4.71 -3.46 8.64
C LYS A 25 5.11 -3.07 7.23
N ALA A 26 5.19 -4.08 6.36
CA ALA A 26 5.36 -3.86 4.94
C ALA A 26 4.16 -3.08 4.37
N VAL A 27 4.44 -2.06 3.57
CA VAL A 27 3.40 -1.28 2.87
C VAL A 27 3.35 -1.64 1.39
N ALA A 28 4.50 -1.93 0.79
CA ALA A 28 4.68 -2.25 -0.61
C ALA A 28 6.05 -2.91 -0.83
N TRP A 29 6.31 -3.29 -2.07
CA TRP A 29 7.63 -3.71 -2.52
C TRP A 29 7.97 -3.07 -3.87
N LEU A 30 9.26 -2.90 -4.16
CA LEU A 30 9.76 -2.45 -5.47
C LEU A 30 10.61 -3.57 -6.08
N LYS A 31 10.64 -3.62 -7.42
CA LYS A 31 11.61 -4.49 -8.11
C LYS A 31 12.98 -3.82 -8.05
N ASN A 32 13.95 -4.48 -7.43
CA ASN A 32 15.35 -4.05 -7.43
C ASN A 32 16.20 -5.20 -8.00
N ASN A 33 16.76 -5.01 -9.19
CA ASN A 33 17.38 -6.09 -9.97
C ASN A 33 16.44 -7.30 -10.10
N ASP A 34 16.88 -8.48 -9.68
CA ASP A 34 16.11 -9.74 -9.72
C ASP A 34 15.50 -10.11 -8.37
N GLN A 35 15.26 -9.11 -7.51
CA GLN A 35 14.66 -9.30 -6.19
C GLN A 35 13.50 -8.32 -5.95
N LYS A 36 12.63 -8.69 -5.01
CA LYS A 36 11.60 -7.83 -4.42
C LYS A 36 12.16 -7.19 -3.17
N LEU A 37 12.25 -5.87 -3.16
CA LEU A 37 12.66 -5.10 -2.00
C LEU A 37 11.42 -4.65 -1.22
N ILE A 38 11.23 -5.19 -0.02
CA ILE A 38 10.06 -4.95 0.83
C ILE A 38 10.36 -3.78 1.77
N PHE A 39 9.42 -2.84 1.89
CA PHE A 39 9.63 -1.65 2.71
C PHE A 39 8.39 -1.23 3.51
N SER A 40 8.62 -0.51 4.60
CA SER A 40 7.59 0.09 5.45
C SER A 40 7.20 1.49 5.01
N ALA A 41 6.16 2.05 5.63
CA ALA A 41 5.64 3.39 5.28
C ALA A 41 6.66 4.53 5.48
N ASP A 42 7.63 4.37 6.38
CA ASP A 42 8.74 5.31 6.60
C ASP A 42 9.95 5.05 5.68
N GLY A 43 9.83 4.13 4.72
CA GLY A 43 10.84 3.78 3.73
C GLY A 43 11.89 2.79 4.20
N ILE A 44 11.86 2.32 5.44
CA ILE A 44 12.84 1.34 5.94
C ILE A 44 12.70 0.02 5.16
N ILE A 45 13.83 -0.50 4.70
CA ILE A 45 13.91 -1.80 4.03
C ILE A 45 13.75 -2.89 5.09
N LEU A 46 12.70 -3.71 4.92
CA LEU A 46 12.39 -4.83 5.82
C LEU A 46 13.01 -6.14 5.36
N GLY A 47 13.31 -6.26 4.07
CA GLY A 47 13.96 -7.45 3.52
C GLY A 47 13.91 -7.52 2.00
N GLU A 48 14.56 -8.55 1.48
CA GLU A 48 14.61 -8.89 0.06
C GLU A 48 14.19 -10.33 -0.14
N VAL A 49 13.36 -10.57 -1.16
CA VAL A 49 12.90 -11.92 -1.53
C VAL A 49 12.96 -12.15 -3.03
N ASP A 50 12.83 -13.40 -3.47
CA ASP A 50 12.83 -13.76 -4.88
C ASP A 50 11.62 -13.18 -5.62
N LEU A 51 11.76 -12.88 -6.92
CA LEU A 51 10.67 -12.33 -7.75
C LEU A 51 9.43 -13.24 -7.83
N ASN A 52 9.57 -14.54 -7.61
CA ASN A 52 8.46 -15.49 -7.64
C ASN A 52 7.68 -15.55 -6.32
N GLU A 53 8.20 -14.97 -5.23
CA GLU A 53 7.55 -15.05 -3.92
C GLU A 53 6.26 -14.20 -3.86
N GLU A 54 5.13 -14.79 -3.52
CA GLU A 54 3.89 -14.02 -3.40
C GLU A 54 3.88 -13.19 -2.12
N LEU A 55 3.70 -11.87 -2.28
CA LEU A 55 3.58 -10.94 -1.17
C LEU A 55 2.13 -10.46 -0.99
N ALA A 56 1.75 -10.22 0.25
CA ALA A 56 0.47 -9.64 0.64
C ALA A 56 0.45 -8.10 0.57
N VAL A 57 1.45 -7.52 -0.09
CA VAL A 57 1.61 -6.08 -0.29
C VAL A 57 1.81 -5.79 -1.79
N PRO A 58 1.33 -4.64 -2.30
CA PRO A 58 1.41 -4.33 -3.72
C PRO A 58 2.82 -4.02 -4.18
N GLN A 59 3.08 -4.27 -5.46
CA GLN A 59 4.25 -3.72 -6.13
C GLN A 59 4.07 -2.22 -6.35
N PHE A 60 5.10 -1.42 -6.10
CA PHE A 60 5.23 -0.07 -6.62
C PHE A 60 5.97 -0.12 -7.97
N GLU A 61 5.30 0.31 -9.03
CA GLU A 61 5.83 0.32 -10.39
C GLU A 61 5.88 1.77 -10.92
N ASN A 62 6.97 2.13 -11.58
CA ASN A 62 7.23 3.49 -12.11
C ASN A 62 7.28 4.60 -11.04
N PHE A 63 7.56 4.24 -9.78
CA PHE A 63 7.89 5.21 -8.75
C PHE A 63 9.41 5.46 -8.77
N PRO A 64 9.87 6.72 -8.93
CA PRO A 64 11.27 7.05 -8.73
C PRO A 64 11.63 6.89 -7.24
N TYR A 65 12.82 6.36 -6.97
CA TYR A 65 13.35 6.20 -5.62
C TYR A 65 14.87 6.28 -5.65
N TYR A 66 15.47 6.50 -4.49
CA TYR A 66 16.90 6.32 -4.27
C TYR A 66 17.16 5.74 -2.88
N PHE A 67 18.36 5.18 -2.71
CA PHE A 67 18.78 4.60 -1.45
C PHE A 67 19.53 5.61 -0.59
N ASN A 68 19.16 5.68 0.68
CA ASN A 68 19.89 6.45 1.69
C ASN A 68 19.91 5.64 3.00
N ASN A 69 21.09 5.17 3.44
CA ASN A 69 21.27 4.50 4.74
C ASN A 69 20.21 3.43 5.09
N ASN A 70 20.07 2.40 4.24
CA ASN A 70 19.10 1.30 4.39
C ASN A 70 17.61 1.72 4.34
N LYS A 71 17.36 2.92 3.81
CA LYS A 71 16.03 3.46 3.57
C LYS A 71 15.84 3.77 2.09
N LEU A 72 14.63 3.56 1.63
CA LEU A 72 14.13 4.07 0.36
C LEU A 72 13.61 5.49 0.58
N GLU A 73 14.16 6.42 -0.17
CA GLU A 73 13.65 7.78 -0.25
C GLU A 73 12.81 7.92 -1.52
N LEU A 74 11.50 8.07 -1.31
CA LEU A 74 10.51 8.30 -2.34
C LEU A 74 10.16 9.80 -2.35
N PRO A 75 9.79 10.38 -3.50
CA PRO A 75 9.39 11.78 -3.54
C PRO A 75 8.09 12.04 -2.76
N HIS A 76 7.91 13.27 -2.29
CA HIS A 76 6.75 13.69 -1.50
C HIS A 76 5.38 13.41 -2.13
N PHE A 77 5.27 13.36 -3.46
CA PHE A 77 3.99 13.03 -4.10
C PHE A 77 3.50 11.61 -3.79
N THR A 78 4.38 10.75 -3.26
CA THR A 78 4.08 9.37 -2.85
C THR A 78 3.58 9.26 -1.42
N ASP A 79 3.73 10.30 -0.59
CA ASP A 79 3.42 10.27 0.84
C ASP A 79 1.95 9.90 1.08
N ASP A 80 1.03 10.47 0.28
CA ASP A 80 -0.41 10.23 0.39
C ASP A 80 -0.77 8.76 0.08
N ILE A 81 -0.21 8.19 -1.00
CA ILE A 81 -0.54 6.81 -1.37
C ILE A 81 0.05 5.82 -0.36
N ILE A 82 1.27 6.07 0.14
CA ILE A 82 1.91 5.25 1.16
C ILE A 82 1.10 5.30 2.46
N LYS A 83 0.69 6.49 2.89
CA LYS A 83 -0.16 6.68 4.08
C LYS A 83 -1.47 5.91 3.96
N VAL A 84 -2.14 6.00 2.81
CA VAL A 84 -3.39 5.27 2.56
C VAL A 84 -3.17 3.77 2.66
N LEU A 85 -2.18 3.23 1.93
CA LEU A 85 -1.87 1.80 1.95
C LEU A 85 -1.50 1.29 3.34
N ASN A 86 -0.74 2.09 4.11
CA ASN A 86 -0.38 1.77 5.49
C ASN A 86 -1.60 1.71 6.42
N ASN A 87 -2.68 2.42 6.10
CA ASN A 87 -3.91 2.41 6.91
C ASN A 87 -4.91 1.33 6.49
N LEU A 88 -4.65 0.62 5.37
CA LEU A 88 -5.53 -0.47 4.94
C LEU A 88 -5.39 -1.69 5.84
N ASP A 89 -6.48 -2.44 5.95
CA ASP A 89 -6.44 -3.76 6.54
C ASP A 89 -5.65 -4.73 5.64
N PHE A 90 -5.00 -5.71 6.28
CA PHE A 90 -4.15 -6.69 5.59
C PHE A 90 -4.88 -7.42 4.45
N ASN A 91 -6.16 -7.77 4.65
CA ASN A 91 -6.93 -8.54 3.66
C ASN A 91 -7.22 -7.69 2.41
N PHE A 92 -7.47 -6.39 2.58
CA PHE A 92 -7.69 -5.49 1.47
C PHE A 92 -6.37 -5.14 0.76
N LEU A 93 -5.29 -4.90 1.50
CA LEU A 93 -3.96 -4.67 0.92
C LEU A 93 -3.51 -5.87 0.07
N ALA A 94 -3.76 -7.09 0.55
CA ALA A 94 -3.43 -8.33 -0.16
C ALA A 94 -4.18 -8.53 -1.49
N LYS A 95 -5.30 -7.84 -1.71
CA LYS A 95 -6.04 -7.87 -3.00
C LYS A 95 -5.40 -7.01 -4.07
N ILE A 96 -4.50 -6.11 -3.68
CA ILE A 96 -3.83 -5.19 -4.61
C ILE A 96 -2.56 -5.88 -5.13
N LYS A 97 -2.47 -6.05 -6.45
CA LYS A 97 -1.29 -6.62 -7.11
C LYS A 97 -0.19 -5.58 -7.26
N LYS A 98 -0.55 -4.42 -7.83
CA LYS A 98 0.40 -3.33 -8.05
C LYS A 98 -0.28 -1.97 -8.07
N VAL A 99 0.50 -0.96 -7.70
CA VAL A 99 0.22 0.46 -7.91
C VAL A 99 1.25 0.96 -8.91
N ASN A 100 0.77 1.61 -9.97
CA ASN A 100 1.57 2.20 -11.03
C ASN A 100 1.35 3.71 -11.01
N TYR A 101 2.45 4.47 -11.10
CA TYR A 101 2.42 5.92 -11.23
C TYR A 101 3.01 6.35 -12.57
N GLN A 102 2.24 7.06 -13.37
CA GLN A 102 2.72 7.59 -14.65
C GLN A 102 1.93 8.83 -15.03
N ASP A 103 2.61 9.87 -15.53
CA ASP A 103 1.99 11.12 -15.99
C ASP A 103 1.03 11.73 -14.95
N ASP A 104 1.45 11.75 -13.68
CA ASP A 104 0.68 12.20 -12.50
C ASP A 104 -0.63 11.46 -12.25
N ILE A 105 -0.74 10.22 -12.77
CA ILE A 105 -1.90 9.36 -12.63
C ILE A 105 -1.50 8.07 -11.91
N TYR A 106 -2.27 7.77 -10.87
CA TYR A 106 -2.26 6.48 -10.18
C TYR A 106 -3.20 5.50 -10.88
N LYS A 107 -2.64 4.33 -11.24
CA LYS A 107 -3.41 3.15 -11.66
C LYS A 107 -3.11 2.01 -10.72
N LEU A 108 -4.16 1.37 -10.23
CA LEU A 108 -4.07 0.22 -9.35
C LEU A 108 -4.51 -1.02 -10.13
N TYR A 109 -3.90 -2.16 -9.88
CA TYR A 109 -4.27 -3.43 -10.49
C TYR A 109 -4.55 -4.43 -9.38
N LEU A 110 -5.68 -5.12 -9.47
CA LEU A 110 -6.09 -6.12 -8.50
C LEU A 110 -5.44 -7.48 -8.82
N LYS A 111 -5.29 -8.34 -7.80
CA LYS A 111 -4.85 -9.73 -8.02
C LYS A 111 -5.91 -10.55 -8.75
N GLN A 112 -7.19 -10.24 -8.51
CA GLN A 112 -8.34 -10.82 -9.17
C GLN A 112 -9.22 -9.68 -9.71
N GLY A 113 -9.65 -9.79 -10.97
CA GLY A 113 -10.31 -8.70 -11.70
C GLY A 113 -9.32 -7.80 -12.44
N GLY A 114 -9.80 -6.65 -12.92
CA GLY A 114 -9.03 -5.76 -13.77
C GLY A 114 -8.42 -4.55 -13.07
N GLY A 115 -8.17 -3.51 -13.87
CA GLY A 115 -7.53 -2.27 -13.46
C GLY A 115 -8.50 -1.29 -12.80
N VAL A 116 -7.96 -0.51 -11.87
CA VAL A 116 -8.62 0.59 -11.16
C VAL A 116 -7.91 1.88 -11.51
N ASN A 117 -8.59 2.79 -12.20
CA ASN A 117 -8.06 4.12 -12.48
C ASN A 117 -8.37 5.05 -11.30
N LEU A 118 -7.35 5.41 -10.50
CA LEU A 118 -7.50 6.32 -9.37
C LEU A 118 -7.38 7.79 -9.80
N GLY A 119 -6.75 8.09 -10.93
CA GLY A 119 -6.46 9.46 -11.33
C GLY A 119 -5.34 10.08 -10.48
N SER A 120 -5.44 11.38 -10.19
CA SER A 120 -4.47 12.10 -9.37
C SER A 120 -4.57 11.71 -7.88
N ASN A 121 -3.66 12.24 -7.06
CA ASN A 121 -3.58 12.00 -5.61
C ASN A 121 -4.69 12.66 -4.78
N ASN A 122 -5.67 13.33 -5.40
CA ASN A 122 -6.79 13.90 -4.65
C ASN A 122 -7.67 12.80 -4.07
N GLU A 123 -8.20 13.04 -2.86
CA GLU A 123 -9.24 12.20 -2.25
C GLU A 123 -8.88 10.70 -2.18
N LEU A 124 -7.58 10.34 -2.08
CA LEU A 124 -7.15 8.94 -2.11
C LEU A 124 -7.80 8.10 -1.01
N GLU A 125 -7.92 8.62 0.21
CA GLU A 125 -8.61 7.93 1.31
C GLU A 125 -10.06 7.57 0.93
N GLU A 126 -10.80 8.50 0.32
CA GLU A 126 -12.17 8.27 -0.15
C GLU A 126 -12.22 7.29 -1.32
N LYS A 127 -11.32 7.41 -2.30
CA LYS A 127 -11.23 6.49 -3.44
C LYS A 127 -10.99 5.06 -2.97
N PHE A 128 -10.11 4.85 -1.99
CA PHE A 128 -9.87 3.51 -1.44
C PHE A 128 -11.04 2.99 -0.60
N ALA A 129 -11.76 3.85 0.10
CA ALA A 129 -12.99 3.47 0.80
C ALA A 129 -14.09 3.02 -0.18
N ILE A 130 -14.28 3.77 -1.28
CA ILE A 130 -15.20 3.41 -2.37
C ILE A 130 -14.75 2.10 -3.01
N LEU A 131 -13.47 1.94 -3.34
CA LEU A 131 -12.94 0.70 -3.89
C LEU A 131 -13.23 -0.49 -2.99
N ASN A 132 -12.98 -0.39 -1.68
CA ASN A 132 -13.27 -1.47 -0.73
C ASN A 132 -14.77 -1.83 -0.73
N SER A 133 -15.65 -0.83 -0.75
CA SER A 133 -17.10 -1.03 -0.85
C SER A 133 -17.49 -1.75 -2.15
N ILE A 134 -16.94 -1.32 -3.29
CA ILE A 134 -17.16 -1.95 -4.60
C ILE A 134 -16.73 -3.42 -4.58
N LEU A 135 -15.54 -3.72 -4.10
CA LEU A 135 -15.04 -5.10 -4.04
C LEU A 135 -15.87 -5.96 -3.08
N LYS A 136 -16.35 -5.40 -1.97
CA LYS A 136 -17.22 -6.12 -1.04
C LYS A 136 -18.59 -6.44 -1.64
N ASN A 137 -19.15 -5.55 -2.45
CA ASN A 137 -20.47 -5.72 -3.07
C ASN A 137 -20.43 -6.57 -4.35
N ASN A 138 -19.24 -6.89 -4.87
CA ASN A 138 -19.04 -7.61 -6.13
C ASN A 138 -18.13 -8.84 -5.95
N GLN A 139 -18.18 -9.50 -4.78
CA GLN A 139 -17.31 -10.65 -4.49
C GLN A 139 -17.52 -11.82 -5.48
N ASP A 140 -18.75 -11.98 -5.97
CA ASP A 140 -19.12 -13.06 -6.89
C ASP A 140 -19.09 -12.66 -8.37
N ASN A 141 -18.72 -11.40 -8.68
CA ASN A 141 -18.71 -10.87 -10.04
C ASN A 141 -17.28 -10.69 -10.55
N GLU A 142 -17.04 -11.00 -11.82
CA GLU A 142 -15.76 -10.70 -12.46
C GLU A 142 -15.73 -9.23 -12.92
N ILE A 143 -14.87 -8.43 -12.30
CA ILE A 143 -14.72 -7.00 -12.61
C ILE A 143 -13.74 -6.83 -13.77
N ASP A 144 -14.19 -6.18 -14.85
CA ASP A 144 -13.36 -5.80 -15.99
C ASP A 144 -12.53 -4.53 -15.69
N TYR A 145 -13.18 -3.46 -15.20
CA TYR A 145 -12.47 -2.29 -14.71
C TYR A 145 -13.29 -1.46 -13.72
N ILE A 146 -12.58 -0.63 -12.95
CA ILE A 146 -13.16 0.40 -12.09
C ILE A 146 -12.53 1.75 -12.43
N ASN A 147 -13.33 2.80 -12.57
CA ASN A 147 -12.83 4.17 -12.68
C ASN A 147 -13.28 4.98 -11.46
N LEU A 148 -12.30 5.50 -10.70
CA LEU A 148 -12.45 6.30 -9.49
C LEU A 148 -11.77 7.67 -9.62
N GLN A 149 -11.51 8.15 -10.85
CA GLN A 149 -10.97 9.50 -11.07
C GLN A 149 -11.88 10.59 -10.49
N VAL A 150 -13.19 10.34 -10.46
CA VAL A 150 -14.20 11.22 -9.84
C VAL A 150 -15.01 10.40 -8.84
N THR A 151 -14.79 10.63 -7.55
CA THR A 151 -15.41 9.90 -6.42
C THR A 151 -16.94 9.93 -6.45
N LYS A 152 -17.54 11.03 -6.94
CA LYS A 152 -19.00 11.21 -7.07
C LYS A 152 -19.64 10.34 -8.15
N HIS A 153 -18.86 9.86 -9.12
CA HIS A 153 -19.35 9.09 -10.26
C HIS A 153 -18.45 7.88 -10.54
N PRO A 154 -18.37 6.92 -9.59
CA PRO A 154 -17.58 5.72 -9.80
C PRO A 154 -18.20 4.90 -10.93
N VAL A 155 -17.37 4.44 -11.86
CA VAL A 155 -17.81 3.56 -12.96
C VAL A 155 -17.25 2.17 -12.72
N ILE A 156 -18.11 1.16 -12.79
CA ILE A 156 -17.74 -0.24 -12.67
C ILE A 156 -18.21 -0.93 -13.94
N LYS A 157 -17.31 -1.65 -14.59
CA LYS A 157 -17.67 -2.57 -15.67
C LYS A 157 -17.41 -3.99 -15.21
N LEU A 158 -18.44 -4.81 -15.28
CA LEU A 158 -18.36 -6.26 -15.07
C LEU A 158 -18.11 -6.94 -16.43
N LYS A 159 -17.55 -8.15 -16.40
CA LYS A 159 -17.41 -8.98 -17.60
C LYS A 159 -18.71 -9.61 -18.04
#